data_AF-A0A960EJG4-F1
#
_entry.id   AF-A0A960EJG4-F1
#
_cell.length_a   1.000
_cell.length_b   1.000
_cell.length_c   1.000
_cell.angle_alpha   90.00
_cell.angle_beta   90.00
_cell.angle_gamma   90.00
#
_symmetry.space_group_name_H-M   'P 1'
#
loop_
_entity.id
_entity.type
_entity.pdbx_description
1 polymer ?
#
loop_
_entity_poly.entity_id
_entity_poly.type
_entity_poly.pdbx_seq_one_letter_code
_entity_poly.pdbx_strand_id
1 'polypeptide(L)'
;QRVRQVELDVFGDAEGGRFATPALRDPDAGPVPGMEAPGIKVLHEQDVDYHSTCPALVDCLSAIEAWSDANPDHVPVAVFIQFKDGPLIFDVADQAGVELWTAEAMATLDDEIRSVFDPDDLLVPDDVRGDRATVADAVEADGWPTLGDTRGKVLFAMINGAPYRDRYLELHPDLAEGILFTTGEPGTDGGDVVVASIDDPVTDGERIAELVGAGYLVRTRSDTPGVEAPAGDTARLEAALASGAHWISTDHPGPAGGTGQHDSGYVAELPGFLPARCNPIAAPEGCEDSGVEPRGR
;
A
#
# COMPACT_ATOMS: atom_id res chain seq x y z
N GLN A 1 -5.23 -8.94 -12.51
CA GLN A 1 -5.64 -9.08 -11.11
C GLN A 1 -6.67 -8.03 -10.64
N ARG A 2 -6.89 -6.92 -11.37
CA ARG A 2 -7.90 -5.88 -11.01
C ARG A 2 -7.72 -5.30 -9.60
N VAL A 3 -6.46 -5.19 -9.17
CA VAL A 3 -6.09 -4.68 -7.86
C VAL A 3 -6.00 -3.14 -7.93
N ARG A 4 -6.36 -2.46 -6.84
CA ARG A 4 -6.25 -1.00 -6.67
C ARG A 4 -5.42 -0.60 -5.45
N GLN A 5 -4.81 -1.58 -4.78
CA GLN A 5 -3.81 -1.35 -3.74
C GLN A 5 -2.59 -2.23 -4.01
N VAL A 6 -1.43 -1.60 -4.16
CA VAL A 6 -0.14 -2.28 -4.27
C VAL A 6 0.69 -1.99 -3.03
N GLU A 7 1.52 -2.95 -2.63
CA GLU A 7 2.42 -2.83 -1.48
C GLU A 7 3.84 -2.93 -2.00
N LEU A 8 4.70 -1.99 -1.61
CA LEU A 8 6.11 -1.91 -1.98
C LEU A 8 6.96 -1.90 -0.71
N ASP A 9 7.75 -2.95 -0.55
CA ASP A 9 8.79 -3.04 0.48
C ASP A 9 10.02 -2.27 -0.01
N VAL A 10 10.36 -1.19 0.67
CA VAL A 10 11.39 -0.25 0.24
C VAL A 10 12.61 -0.26 1.15
N PHE A 11 13.78 -0.26 0.52
CA PHE A 11 15.08 -0.16 1.16
C PHE A 11 15.87 1.06 0.65
N GLY A 12 16.52 1.78 1.55
CA GLY A 12 17.48 2.83 1.18
C GLY A 12 18.75 2.25 0.57
N ASP A 13 19.20 2.83 -0.54
CA ASP A 13 20.47 2.51 -1.20
C ASP A 13 21.09 3.78 -1.81
N ALA A 14 21.46 4.73 -0.95
CA ALA A 14 21.91 6.06 -1.36
C ALA A 14 23.17 6.05 -2.24
N GLU A 15 24.05 5.04 -2.07
CA GLU A 15 25.26 4.87 -2.89
C GLU A 15 25.06 3.91 -4.08
N GLY A 16 24.00 3.10 -4.05
CA GLY A 16 23.74 2.06 -5.03
C GLY A 16 24.55 0.78 -4.79
N GLY A 17 24.03 -0.34 -5.30
CA GLY A 17 24.74 -1.61 -5.35
C GLY A 17 24.67 -2.45 -4.08
N ARG A 18 24.02 -1.95 -3.01
CA ARG A 18 23.92 -2.63 -1.72
C ARG A 18 23.21 -3.98 -1.82
N PHE A 19 22.22 -4.07 -2.70
CA PHE A 19 21.43 -5.28 -2.94
C PHE A 19 21.76 -5.96 -4.28
N ALA A 20 22.81 -5.52 -4.97
CA ALA A 20 23.17 -6.05 -6.28
C ALA A 20 23.78 -7.44 -6.23
N THR A 21 24.41 -7.84 -5.12
CA THR A 21 24.99 -9.18 -4.95
C THR A 21 24.47 -9.85 -3.67
N PRO A 22 23.22 -10.35 -3.69
CA PRO A 22 22.59 -10.98 -2.54
C PRO A 22 23.42 -12.18 -2.01
N ALA A 23 23.58 -12.28 -0.69
CA ALA A 23 24.48 -13.25 -0.06
C ALA A 23 24.13 -14.72 -0.32
N LEU A 24 22.85 -15.05 -0.50
CA LEU A 24 22.39 -16.42 -0.82
C LEU A 24 22.23 -16.68 -2.33
N ARG A 25 22.62 -15.72 -3.19
CA ARG A 25 22.61 -15.90 -4.64
C ARG A 25 23.81 -16.72 -5.09
N ASP A 26 23.68 -17.40 -6.23
CA ASP A 26 24.81 -18.01 -6.93
C ASP A 26 25.89 -16.94 -7.22
N PRO A 27 27.12 -17.09 -6.70
CA PRO A 27 28.19 -16.10 -6.86
C PRO A 27 28.60 -15.89 -8.32
N ASP A 28 28.32 -16.84 -9.22
CA ASP A 28 28.63 -16.74 -10.64
C ASP A 28 27.52 -16.05 -11.46
N ALA A 29 26.35 -15.77 -10.85
CA ALA A 29 25.19 -15.22 -11.55
C ALA A 29 25.26 -13.71 -11.84
N GLY A 30 26.38 -13.04 -11.50
CA GLY A 30 26.55 -11.60 -11.65
C GLY A 30 25.56 -10.76 -10.81
N PRO A 31 25.60 -9.42 -10.93
CA PRO A 31 24.71 -8.55 -10.17
C PRO A 31 23.24 -8.73 -10.56
N VAL A 32 22.33 -8.49 -9.61
CA VAL A 32 20.90 -8.32 -9.84
C VAL A 32 20.71 -7.04 -10.67
N PRO A 33 20.17 -7.12 -11.90
CA PRO A 33 19.98 -5.93 -12.72
C PRO A 33 19.08 -4.90 -12.03
N GLY A 34 19.45 -3.63 -12.08
CA GLY A 34 18.65 -2.52 -11.53
C GLY A 34 18.95 -2.19 -10.07
N MET A 35 19.79 -3.00 -9.43
CA MET A 35 20.22 -2.76 -8.04
C MET A 35 21.52 -1.96 -7.95
N GLU A 36 22.24 -1.74 -9.06
CA GLU A 36 23.59 -1.13 -9.03
C GLU A 36 23.60 0.40 -8.92
N ALA A 37 22.56 1.07 -9.43
CA ALA A 37 22.49 2.53 -9.39
C ALA A 37 22.04 3.03 -7.99
N PRO A 38 22.41 4.24 -7.58
CA PRO A 38 21.83 4.90 -6.40
C PRO A 38 20.30 4.99 -6.46
N GLY A 39 19.66 5.09 -5.30
CA GLY A 39 18.22 5.32 -5.15
C GLY A 39 17.49 4.16 -4.49
N ILE A 40 16.23 4.39 -4.11
CA ILE A 40 15.45 3.44 -3.31
C ILE A 40 15.20 2.14 -4.08
N LYS A 41 15.35 1.01 -3.39
CA LYS A 41 15.14 -0.34 -3.94
C LYS A 41 13.85 -0.96 -3.45
N VAL A 42 13.25 -1.77 -4.31
CA VAL A 42 12.06 -2.56 -3.99
C VAL A 42 12.42 -4.04 -3.99
N LEU A 43 12.25 -4.70 -2.85
CA LEU A 43 12.48 -6.13 -2.62
C LEU A 43 11.85 -6.56 -1.29
N HIS A 44 11.55 -7.84 -1.10
CA HIS A 44 10.83 -8.32 0.09
C HIS A 44 11.77 -8.48 1.31
N GLU A 45 12.83 -9.29 1.16
CA GLU A 45 13.83 -9.51 2.21
C GLU A 45 15.22 -9.58 1.56
N GLN A 46 16.17 -8.79 2.08
CA GLN A 46 17.53 -8.74 1.54
C GLN A 46 18.16 -10.13 1.55
N ASP A 47 19.00 -10.43 0.56
CA ASP A 47 19.72 -11.70 0.41
C ASP A 47 18.91 -12.97 0.12
N VAL A 48 17.65 -13.05 0.57
CA VAL A 48 16.87 -14.30 0.56
C VAL A 48 15.63 -14.25 -0.34
N ASP A 49 14.97 -13.09 -0.39
CA ASP A 49 13.78 -12.85 -1.21
C ASP A 49 13.92 -11.48 -1.88
N TYR A 50 15.02 -11.35 -2.63
CA TYR A 50 15.46 -10.11 -3.24
C TYR A 50 14.88 -9.89 -4.65
N HIS A 51 14.07 -10.83 -5.16
CA HIS A 51 13.55 -10.75 -6.51
C HIS A 51 12.42 -9.72 -6.58
N SER A 52 12.60 -8.74 -7.46
CA SER A 52 11.58 -7.76 -7.80
C SER A 52 11.40 -7.68 -9.31
N THR A 53 10.17 -7.41 -9.74
CA THR A 53 9.86 -7.12 -11.15
C THR A 53 10.24 -5.69 -11.54
N CYS A 54 10.46 -4.81 -10.57
CA CYS A 54 10.93 -3.43 -10.71
C CYS A 54 11.91 -3.10 -9.56
N PRO A 55 13.21 -3.37 -9.72
CA PRO A 55 14.19 -3.27 -8.64
C PRO A 55 14.40 -1.85 -8.07
N ALA A 56 14.25 -0.81 -8.87
CA ALA A 56 14.26 0.58 -8.41
C ALA A 56 12.83 1.07 -8.15
N LEU A 57 12.62 1.86 -7.09
CA LEU A 57 11.31 2.41 -6.76
C LEU A 57 10.72 3.21 -7.93
N VAL A 58 11.51 4.09 -8.53
CA VAL A 58 11.08 4.88 -9.71
C VAL A 58 10.59 4.00 -10.87
N ASP A 59 11.14 2.80 -11.07
CA ASP A 59 10.67 1.88 -12.11
C ASP A 59 9.30 1.30 -11.75
N CYS A 60 9.07 0.94 -10.48
CA CYS A 60 7.77 0.49 -10.00
C CYS A 60 6.71 1.58 -10.13
N LEU A 61 7.06 2.80 -9.70
CA LEU A 61 6.18 3.96 -9.77
C LEU A 61 5.84 4.32 -11.21
N SER A 62 6.82 4.32 -12.12
CA SER A 62 6.60 4.59 -13.55
C SER A 62 5.66 3.56 -14.19
N ALA A 63 5.70 2.30 -13.74
CA ALA A 63 4.77 1.27 -14.21
C ALA A 63 3.33 1.52 -13.72
N ILE A 64 3.17 2.07 -12.51
CA ILE A 64 1.87 2.46 -11.94
C ILE A 64 1.33 3.69 -12.67
N GLU A 65 2.15 4.72 -12.85
CA GLU A 65 1.83 5.94 -13.60
C GLU A 65 1.38 5.62 -15.03
N ALA A 66 2.18 4.85 -15.78
CA ALA A 66 1.83 4.47 -17.15
C ALA A 66 0.51 3.68 -17.23
N TRP A 67 0.18 2.90 -16.19
CA TRP A 67 -1.12 2.23 -16.10
C TRP A 67 -2.23 3.22 -15.75
N SER A 68 -1.99 4.15 -14.83
CA SER A 68 -2.91 5.23 -14.43
C SER A 68 -3.36 6.06 -15.63
N ASP A 69 -2.40 6.56 -16.40
CA ASP A 69 -2.61 7.34 -17.63
C ASP A 69 -3.48 6.61 -18.66
N ALA A 70 -3.27 5.29 -18.78
CA ALA A 70 -4.02 4.45 -19.69
C ALA A 70 -5.46 4.15 -19.18
N ASN A 71 -5.78 4.47 -17.93
CA ASN A 71 -7.05 4.17 -17.27
C ASN A 71 -7.60 5.38 -16.48
N PRO A 72 -7.81 6.56 -17.09
CA PRO A 72 -8.05 7.82 -16.37
C PRO A 72 -9.31 7.85 -15.49
N ASP A 73 -10.23 6.90 -15.67
CA ASP A 73 -11.45 6.76 -14.88
C ASP A 73 -11.31 5.79 -13.69
N HIS A 74 -10.10 5.27 -13.41
CA HIS A 74 -9.88 4.35 -12.30
C HIS A 74 -10.15 5.01 -10.94
N VAL A 75 -10.64 4.24 -9.96
CA VAL A 75 -10.70 4.74 -8.57
C VAL A 75 -9.29 4.99 -8.04
N PRO A 76 -9.10 5.85 -7.02
CA PRO A 76 -7.78 6.10 -6.47
C PRO A 76 -6.99 4.81 -6.22
N VAL A 77 -5.77 4.73 -6.77
CA VAL A 77 -4.87 3.60 -6.51
C VAL A 77 -4.04 3.91 -5.27
N ALA A 78 -4.04 2.99 -4.31
CA ALA A 78 -3.21 3.11 -3.12
C ALA A 78 -1.88 2.39 -3.32
N VAL A 79 -0.78 3.11 -3.09
CA VAL A 79 0.56 2.53 -2.99
C VAL A 79 0.97 2.55 -1.53
N PHE A 80 1.00 1.36 -0.94
CA PHE A 80 1.41 1.17 0.43
C PHE A 80 2.93 1.00 0.49
N ILE A 81 3.62 1.85 1.24
CA ILE A 81 5.06 1.84 1.40
C ILE A 81 5.40 1.15 2.72
N GLN A 82 6.10 0.01 2.65
CA GLN A 82 6.69 -0.63 3.82
C GLN A 82 8.17 -0.27 3.90
N PHE A 83 8.52 0.57 4.87
CA PHE A 83 9.90 0.90 5.18
C PHE A 83 10.61 -0.30 5.80
N LYS A 84 11.69 -0.74 5.17
CA LYS A 84 12.57 -1.80 5.66
C LYS A 84 13.97 -1.24 5.93
N ASP A 85 14.43 -1.35 7.18
CA ASP A 85 15.80 -1.03 7.59
C ASP A 85 16.36 -1.97 8.67
N GLY A 86 15.72 -3.13 8.85
CA GLY A 86 16.09 -4.14 9.83
C GLY A 86 16.99 -5.24 9.24
N PRO A 87 17.77 -5.94 10.08
CA PRO A 87 18.45 -7.16 9.66
C PRO A 87 17.43 -8.28 9.43
N LEU A 88 17.87 -9.37 8.77
CA LEU A 88 17.07 -10.58 8.64
C LEU A 88 16.83 -11.18 10.02
N ILE A 89 15.71 -11.87 10.19
CA ILE A 89 15.36 -12.54 11.45
C ILE A 89 16.20 -13.81 11.74
N PHE A 90 17.12 -14.16 10.84
CA PHE A 90 18.04 -15.28 10.96
C PHE A 90 19.43 -14.88 10.43
N ASP A 91 20.46 -15.54 10.93
CA ASP A 91 21.84 -15.22 10.58
C ASP A 91 22.16 -15.61 9.12
N VAL A 92 22.63 -14.62 8.35
CA VAL A 92 23.22 -14.81 7.02
C VAL A 92 24.64 -14.29 7.04
N ALA A 93 25.60 -15.12 6.62
CA ALA A 93 26.99 -14.69 6.49
C ALA A 93 27.10 -13.64 5.39
N ASP A 94 27.82 -12.55 5.66
CA ASP A 94 28.00 -11.43 4.74
C ASP A 94 26.68 -10.81 4.24
N GLN A 95 25.66 -10.79 5.11
CA GLN A 95 24.36 -10.16 4.84
C GLN A 95 24.54 -8.73 4.31
N ALA A 96 23.76 -8.36 3.29
CA ALA A 96 23.65 -6.99 2.82
C ALA A 96 23.26 -6.07 3.98
N GLY A 97 24.12 -5.08 4.25
CA GLY A 97 23.80 -4.02 5.21
C GLY A 97 22.59 -3.22 4.73
N VAL A 98 21.85 -2.62 5.65
CA VAL A 98 20.66 -1.80 5.36
C VAL A 98 20.86 -0.38 5.89
N GLU A 99 20.30 0.59 5.16
CA GLU A 99 20.31 1.99 5.57
C GLU A 99 19.09 2.29 6.43
N LEU A 100 19.28 3.03 7.53
CA LEU A 100 18.17 3.44 8.39
C LEU A 100 17.31 4.49 7.70
N TRP A 101 15.99 4.35 7.84
CA TRP A 101 15.04 5.36 7.38
C TRP A 101 15.04 6.57 8.31
N THR A 102 15.89 7.53 7.99
CA THR A 102 15.95 8.87 8.61
C THR A 102 14.98 9.84 7.92
N ALA A 103 14.73 11.00 8.51
CA ALA A 103 13.95 12.06 7.87
C ALA A 103 14.54 12.49 6.51
N GLU A 104 15.88 12.51 6.37
CA GLU A 104 16.55 12.82 5.09
C GLU A 104 16.30 11.72 4.05
N ALA A 105 16.38 10.44 4.43
CA ALA A 105 16.06 9.33 3.53
C ALA A 105 14.57 9.33 3.11
N MET A 106 13.67 9.74 4.00
CA MET A 106 12.25 9.91 3.69
C MET A 106 11.99 11.11 2.78
N ALA A 107 12.79 12.18 2.86
CA ALA A 107 12.73 13.27 1.89
C ALA A 107 13.12 12.80 0.48
N THR A 108 14.10 11.90 0.36
CA THR A 108 14.45 11.25 -0.92
C THR A 108 13.29 10.41 -1.47
N LEU A 109 12.52 9.72 -0.62
CA LEU A 109 11.32 9.01 -1.05
C LEU A 109 10.30 9.97 -1.66
N ASP A 110 10.04 11.08 -0.97
CA ASP A 110 9.17 12.15 -1.43
C ASP A 110 9.62 12.72 -2.79
N ASP A 111 10.92 12.93 -2.97
CA ASP A 111 11.51 13.39 -4.23
C ASP A 111 11.39 12.35 -5.35
N GLU A 112 11.64 11.06 -5.07
CA GLU A 112 11.48 10.00 -6.07
C GLU A 112 10.02 9.85 -6.51
N ILE A 113 9.05 9.96 -5.60
CA ILE A 113 7.62 9.96 -5.95
C ILE A 113 7.28 11.16 -6.85
N ARG A 114 7.71 12.37 -6.48
CA ARG A 114 7.49 13.60 -7.27
C ARG A 114 8.24 13.63 -8.59
N SER A 115 9.26 12.79 -8.75
CA SER A 115 9.97 12.65 -10.03
C SER A 115 9.17 11.87 -11.07
N VAL A 116 8.17 11.09 -10.62
CA VAL A 116 7.31 10.25 -11.47
C VAL A 116 5.93 10.86 -11.62
N PHE A 117 5.29 11.29 -10.54
CA PHE A 117 3.91 11.79 -10.58
C PHE A 117 3.85 13.31 -10.58
N ASP A 118 3.06 13.88 -11.49
CA ASP A 118 2.69 15.29 -11.41
C ASP A 118 1.72 15.51 -10.23
N PRO A 119 1.65 16.72 -9.64
CA PRO A 119 0.75 17.01 -8.53
C PRO A 119 -0.73 16.70 -8.81
N ASP A 120 -1.17 16.86 -10.07
CA ASP A 120 -2.55 16.58 -10.47
C ASP A 120 -2.87 15.07 -10.50
N ASP A 121 -1.86 14.20 -10.54
CA ASP A 121 -2.00 12.73 -10.51
C ASP A 121 -1.99 12.18 -9.09
N LEU A 122 -1.74 13.04 -8.09
CA LEU A 122 -1.68 12.64 -6.68
C LEU A 122 -2.92 13.08 -5.92
N LEU A 123 -3.30 12.26 -4.94
CA LEU A 123 -4.14 12.64 -3.81
C LEU A 123 -3.24 12.64 -2.57
N VAL A 124 -2.97 13.82 -2.01
CA VAL A 124 -2.07 14.01 -0.87
C VAL A 124 -2.82 14.44 0.39
N PRO A 125 -2.22 14.35 1.60
CA PRO A 125 -2.84 14.79 2.85
C PRO A 125 -3.43 16.21 2.81
N ASP A 126 -2.78 17.15 2.12
CA ASP A 126 -3.25 18.53 2.01
C ASP A 126 -4.55 18.68 1.21
N ASP A 127 -4.77 17.84 0.20
CA ASP A 127 -6.01 17.83 -0.58
C ASP A 127 -7.21 17.41 0.28
N VAL A 128 -6.96 16.55 1.27
CA VAL A 128 -7.98 16.06 2.21
C VAL A 128 -8.16 17.04 3.38
N ARG A 129 -7.06 17.59 3.91
CA ARG A 129 -7.06 18.50 5.06
C ARG A 129 -7.77 19.81 4.75
N GLY A 130 -7.55 20.38 3.55
CA GLY A 130 -8.07 21.70 3.19
C GLY A 130 -7.69 22.76 4.23
N ASP A 131 -8.68 23.50 4.74
CA ASP A 131 -8.48 24.57 5.72
C ASP A 131 -8.49 24.08 7.19
N ARG A 132 -8.55 22.76 7.43
CA ARG A 132 -8.63 22.20 8.79
C ARG A 132 -7.27 22.14 9.47
N ALA A 133 -7.30 22.05 10.80
CA ALA A 133 -6.09 21.94 11.61
C ALA A 133 -5.33 20.62 11.34
N THR A 134 -6.08 19.52 11.20
CA THR A 134 -5.51 18.19 10.95
C THR A 134 -6.31 17.46 9.89
N VAL A 135 -5.68 16.46 9.25
CA VAL A 135 -6.36 15.64 8.23
C VAL A 135 -7.44 14.75 8.86
N ALA A 136 -7.24 14.25 10.09
CA ALA A 136 -8.27 13.51 10.82
C ALA A 136 -9.52 14.38 11.10
N ASP A 137 -9.33 15.63 11.52
CA ASP A 137 -10.45 16.57 11.71
C ASP A 137 -11.23 16.82 10.41
N ALA A 138 -10.56 16.78 9.25
CA ALA A 138 -11.21 16.94 7.95
C ALA A 138 -12.00 15.69 7.58
N VAL A 139 -11.40 14.51 7.73
CA VAL A 139 -12.06 13.23 7.47
C VAL A 139 -13.31 13.05 8.32
N GLU A 140 -13.27 13.34 9.62
CA GLU A 140 -14.40 13.13 10.52
C GLU A 140 -15.56 14.11 10.27
N ALA A 141 -15.27 15.32 9.78
CA ALA A 141 -16.26 16.39 9.72
C ALA A 141 -16.74 16.72 8.31
N ASP A 142 -15.87 16.57 7.30
CA ASP A 142 -16.18 16.83 5.88
C ASP A 142 -16.16 15.55 5.04
N GLY A 143 -15.39 14.54 5.47
CA GLY A 143 -15.14 13.33 4.69
C GLY A 143 -14.01 13.50 3.68
N TRP A 144 -13.82 12.46 2.87
CA TRP A 144 -12.83 12.47 1.79
C TRP A 144 -13.36 13.21 0.56
N PRO A 145 -12.47 13.76 -0.30
CA PRO A 145 -12.84 14.21 -1.64
C PRO A 145 -13.58 13.11 -2.41
N THR A 146 -14.51 13.50 -3.28
CA THR A 146 -15.39 12.52 -3.92
C THR A 146 -14.62 11.65 -4.91
N LEU A 147 -15.16 10.46 -5.26
CA LEU A 147 -14.61 9.67 -6.37
C LEU A 147 -14.61 10.43 -7.69
N GLY A 148 -15.50 11.40 -7.89
CA GLY A 148 -15.50 12.25 -9.09
C GLY A 148 -14.26 13.16 -9.14
N ASP A 149 -13.80 13.63 -7.99
CA ASP A 149 -12.65 14.54 -7.87
C ASP A 149 -11.31 13.79 -7.81
N THR A 150 -11.35 12.48 -7.51
CA THR A 150 -10.15 11.69 -7.21
C THR A 150 -9.85 10.56 -8.20
N ARG A 151 -10.69 10.37 -9.22
CA ARG A 151 -10.39 9.42 -10.29
C ARG A 151 -9.11 9.74 -11.02
N GLY A 152 -8.40 8.70 -11.44
CA GLY A 152 -7.11 8.81 -12.11
C GLY A 152 -5.96 9.20 -11.18
N LYS A 153 -6.22 9.39 -9.87
CA LYS A 153 -5.19 9.74 -8.90
C LYS A 153 -4.58 8.51 -8.21
N VAL A 154 -3.36 8.70 -7.73
CA VAL A 154 -2.64 7.76 -6.87
C VAL A 154 -2.47 8.39 -5.49
N LEU A 155 -2.59 7.59 -4.44
CA LEU A 155 -2.29 8.01 -3.07
C LEU A 155 -1.23 7.08 -2.47
N PHE A 156 -0.42 7.63 -1.58
CA PHE A 156 0.63 6.89 -0.88
C PHE A 156 0.29 6.80 0.60
N ALA A 157 0.41 5.61 1.18
CA ALA A 157 0.27 5.43 2.62
C ALA A 157 1.44 4.60 3.14
N MET A 158 1.99 4.95 4.31
CA MET A 158 2.94 4.05 4.96
C MET A 158 2.21 2.90 5.63
N ILE A 159 2.79 1.71 5.60
CA ILE A 159 2.31 0.56 6.38
C ILE A 159 2.75 0.68 7.84
N ASN A 160 3.99 1.12 8.02
CA ASN A 160 4.62 1.16 9.32
C ASN A 160 3.96 2.23 10.21
N GLY A 161 3.78 1.91 11.49
CA GLY A 161 3.54 2.90 12.54
C GLY A 161 4.85 3.51 13.06
N ALA A 162 4.90 3.81 14.36
CA ALA A 162 6.14 4.21 15.02
C ALA A 162 7.23 3.12 14.91
N PRO A 163 8.52 3.47 14.74
CA PRO A 163 9.07 4.83 14.75
C PRO A 163 9.06 5.56 13.40
N TYR A 164 8.64 4.91 12.30
CA TYR A 164 8.73 5.48 10.96
C TYR A 164 7.78 6.65 10.77
N ARG A 165 6.53 6.50 11.23
CA ARG A 165 5.54 7.58 11.27
C ARG A 165 6.10 8.83 11.96
N ASP A 166 6.69 8.65 13.15
CA ASP A 166 7.20 9.78 13.94
C ASP A 166 8.33 10.52 13.19
N ARG A 167 9.23 9.78 12.53
CA ARG A 167 10.29 10.37 11.69
C ARG A 167 9.75 11.09 10.46
N TYR A 168 8.69 10.56 9.84
CA TYR A 168 8.04 11.25 8.73
C TYR A 168 7.39 12.55 9.19
N LEU A 169 6.81 12.58 10.40
CA LEU A 169 6.24 13.80 10.99
C LEU A 169 7.30 14.81 11.45
N GLU A 170 8.55 14.39 11.71
CA GLU A 170 9.66 15.34 11.89
C GLU A 170 9.96 16.12 10.60
N LEU A 171 9.79 15.48 9.44
CA LEU A 171 9.95 16.09 8.11
C LEU A 171 8.70 16.91 7.71
N HIS A 172 7.51 16.35 7.94
CA HIS A 172 6.21 16.94 7.60
C HIS A 172 5.32 17.07 8.84
N PRO A 173 5.54 18.09 9.70
CA PRO A 173 4.67 18.35 10.84
C PRO A 173 3.21 18.49 10.38
N ASP A 174 2.31 17.77 11.05
CA ASP A 174 0.87 17.68 10.72
C ASP A 174 0.59 17.25 9.26
N LEU A 175 1.54 16.57 8.61
CA LEU A 175 1.53 16.18 7.19
C LEU A 175 1.49 17.35 6.19
N ALA A 176 1.86 18.57 6.62
CA ALA A 176 1.95 19.70 5.71
C ALA A 176 3.01 19.46 4.62
N GLU A 177 2.61 19.66 3.35
CA GLU A 177 3.44 19.40 2.17
C GLU A 177 3.95 17.95 2.05
N GLY A 178 3.41 17.03 2.86
CA GLY A 178 3.74 15.60 2.79
C GLY A 178 2.98 14.91 1.66
N ILE A 179 3.48 13.75 1.24
CA ILE A 179 2.83 12.90 0.22
C ILE A 179 2.16 11.69 0.86
N LEU A 180 2.78 11.13 1.90
CA LEU A 180 2.29 9.90 2.52
C LEU A 180 1.21 10.20 3.56
N PHE A 181 0.09 9.49 3.47
CA PHE A 181 -0.82 9.30 4.60
C PHE A 181 -0.19 8.39 5.64
N THR A 182 -0.38 8.71 6.92
CA THR A 182 0.13 7.90 8.03
C THR A 182 -0.88 6.84 8.46
N THR A 183 -0.34 5.69 8.84
CA THR A 183 -1.10 4.59 9.45
C THR A 183 -0.86 4.58 10.95
N GLY A 184 -1.91 4.32 11.72
CA GLY A 184 -1.87 4.23 13.18
C GLY A 184 -3.19 3.73 13.75
N GLU A 185 -3.45 4.02 15.02
CA GLU A 185 -4.71 3.75 15.70
C GLU A 185 -5.58 5.01 15.75
N PRO A 186 -6.63 5.12 14.90
CA PRO A 186 -7.50 6.29 14.88
C PRO A 186 -8.16 6.59 16.22
N GLY A 187 -8.15 7.86 16.61
CA GLY A 187 -8.67 8.36 17.89
C GLY A 187 -7.76 8.12 19.10
N THR A 188 -6.67 7.36 18.95
CA THR A 188 -5.64 7.20 19.98
C THR A 188 -4.34 7.92 19.60
N ASP A 189 -3.93 7.78 18.34
CA ASP A 189 -2.77 8.45 17.79
C ASP A 189 -3.07 9.90 17.34
N GLY A 190 -2.09 10.56 16.72
CA GLY A 190 -2.18 11.97 16.33
C GLY A 190 -3.19 12.24 15.21
N GLY A 191 -3.56 13.53 15.03
CA GLY A 191 -4.52 13.96 13.99
C GLY A 191 -4.03 13.80 12.54
N ASP A 192 -2.81 13.31 12.34
CA ASP A 192 -2.28 12.87 11.06
C ASP A 192 -2.82 11.49 10.62
N VAL A 193 -3.26 10.64 11.56
CA VAL A 193 -3.66 9.26 11.27
C VAL A 193 -5.04 9.20 10.66
N VAL A 194 -5.12 8.78 9.40
CA VAL A 194 -6.39 8.57 8.67
C VAL A 194 -6.51 7.19 7.99
N VAL A 195 -5.45 6.39 8.08
CA VAL A 195 -5.43 4.99 7.63
C VAL A 195 -5.24 4.07 8.83
N ALA A 196 -6.02 2.98 8.88
CA ALA A 196 -5.83 1.91 9.84
C ALA A 196 -5.54 0.58 9.11
N SER A 197 -4.57 -0.18 9.64
CA SER A 197 -4.28 -1.54 9.17
C SER A 197 -4.73 -2.54 10.25
N ILE A 198 -5.79 -3.29 9.96
CA ILE A 198 -6.40 -4.26 10.89
C ILE A 198 -6.43 -5.62 10.22
N ASP A 199 -5.53 -6.51 10.61
CA ASP A 199 -5.24 -7.74 9.88
C ASP A 199 -6.30 -8.85 10.02
N ASP A 200 -7.09 -8.84 11.09
CA ASP A 200 -8.07 -9.91 11.36
C ASP A 200 -9.52 -9.40 11.27
N PRO A 201 -10.17 -9.51 10.10
CA PRO A 201 -11.55 -9.06 9.94
C PRO A 201 -12.56 -10.00 10.60
N VAL A 202 -12.16 -11.22 11.00
CA VAL A 202 -13.04 -12.16 11.71
C VAL A 202 -13.19 -11.73 13.16
N THR A 203 -12.08 -11.32 13.78
CA THR A 203 -12.06 -10.85 15.17
C THR A 203 -12.49 -9.38 15.29
N ASP A 204 -12.00 -8.53 14.38
CA ASP A 204 -12.11 -7.07 14.49
C ASP A 204 -13.11 -6.45 13.48
N GLY A 205 -13.98 -7.26 12.87
CA GLY A 205 -14.93 -6.80 11.85
C GLY A 205 -15.84 -5.64 12.30
N GLU A 206 -16.28 -5.65 13.57
CA GLU A 206 -17.06 -4.54 14.15
C GLU A 206 -16.23 -3.26 14.23
N ARG A 207 -14.98 -3.34 14.70
CA ARG A 207 -14.06 -2.20 14.78
C ARG A 207 -13.76 -1.63 13.40
N ILE A 208 -13.55 -2.48 12.40
CA ILE A 208 -13.34 -2.06 11.01
C ILE A 208 -14.57 -1.28 10.51
N ALA A 209 -15.77 -1.82 10.71
CA ALA A 209 -16.99 -1.15 10.26
C ALA A 209 -17.23 0.20 10.97
N GLU A 210 -16.90 0.30 12.27
CA GLU A 210 -16.95 1.56 13.02
C GLU A 210 -16.00 2.61 12.43
N LEU A 211 -14.75 2.24 12.15
CA LEU A 211 -13.75 3.13 11.57
C LEU A 211 -14.15 3.61 10.17
N VAL A 212 -14.63 2.69 9.33
CA VAL A 212 -15.14 3.00 7.99
C VAL A 212 -16.33 3.95 8.08
N GLY A 213 -17.25 3.72 9.02
CA GLY A 213 -18.40 4.61 9.27
C GLY A 213 -18.01 6.00 9.80
N ALA A 214 -16.86 6.13 10.45
CA ALA A 214 -16.29 7.39 10.91
C ALA A 214 -15.44 8.12 9.84
N GLY A 215 -15.30 7.54 8.64
CA GLY A 215 -14.58 8.14 7.52
C GLY A 215 -13.13 7.70 7.36
N TYR A 216 -12.59 6.88 8.26
CA TYR A 216 -11.22 6.37 8.16
C TYR A 216 -11.10 5.35 7.03
N LEU A 217 -9.95 5.35 6.34
CA LEU A 217 -9.61 4.30 5.39
C LEU A 217 -9.03 3.11 6.14
N VAL A 218 -9.45 1.90 5.78
CA VAL A 218 -9.04 0.68 6.49
C VAL A 218 -8.55 -0.35 5.49
N ARG A 219 -7.34 -0.87 5.74
CA ARG A 219 -6.80 -2.07 5.09
C ARG A 219 -6.99 -3.27 6.01
N THR A 220 -7.47 -4.38 5.47
CA THR A 220 -7.53 -5.68 6.15
C THR A 220 -6.98 -6.78 5.25
N ARG A 221 -7.03 -8.04 5.69
CA ARG A 221 -6.49 -9.20 4.96
C ARG A 221 -7.55 -10.25 4.69
N SER A 222 -7.47 -10.89 3.52
CA SER A 222 -8.30 -12.06 3.20
C SER A 222 -7.70 -13.39 3.63
N ASP A 223 -6.40 -13.41 3.92
CA ASP A 223 -5.62 -14.62 4.21
C ASP A 223 -4.40 -14.32 5.08
N THR A 224 -3.96 -15.38 5.75
CA THR A 224 -2.70 -15.51 6.48
C THR A 224 -1.80 -16.49 5.72
N PRO A 225 -0.48 -16.26 5.63
CA PRO A 225 0.41 -17.11 4.85
C PRO A 225 0.31 -18.58 5.27
N GLY A 226 -0.01 -19.45 4.31
CA GLY A 226 -0.09 -20.89 4.52
C GLY A 226 -1.32 -21.41 5.27
N VAL A 227 -2.35 -20.59 5.51
CA VAL A 227 -3.55 -21.00 6.25
C VAL A 227 -4.77 -21.16 5.33
N GLU A 228 -5.38 -20.07 4.88
CA GLU A 228 -6.65 -20.10 4.14
C GLU A 228 -6.48 -20.70 2.74
N ALA A 229 -5.42 -20.30 2.03
CA ALA A 229 -5.24 -20.72 0.65
C ALA A 229 -4.98 -22.22 0.48
N PRO A 230 -4.08 -22.88 1.25
CA PRO A 230 -3.96 -24.34 1.21
C PRO A 230 -5.24 -25.09 1.60
N ALA A 231 -6.05 -24.51 2.49
CA ALA A 231 -7.31 -25.12 2.93
C ALA A 231 -8.47 -24.90 1.95
N GLY A 232 -8.36 -23.91 1.04
CA GLY A 232 -9.50 -23.48 0.23
C GLY A 232 -10.57 -22.74 1.04
N ASP A 233 -10.22 -22.15 2.18
CA ASP A 233 -11.16 -21.54 3.12
C ASP A 233 -11.35 -20.04 2.84
N THR A 234 -12.59 -19.63 2.52
CA THR A 234 -12.93 -18.24 2.19
C THR A 234 -13.52 -17.45 3.36
N ALA A 235 -13.65 -18.03 4.56
CA ALA A 235 -14.35 -17.37 5.67
C ALA A 235 -13.74 -16.01 6.06
N ARG A 236 -12.40 -15.89 6.07
CA ARG A 236 -11.71 -14.61 6.33
C ARG A 236 -11.94 -13.59 5.22
N LEU A 237 -11.91 -14.00 3.95
CA LEU A 237 -12.25 -13.14 2.82
C LEU A 237 -13.70 -12.64 2.90
N GLU A 238 -14.64 -13.51 3.24
CA GLU A 238 -16.06 -13.14 3.41
C GLU A 238 -16.24 -12.11 4.54
N ALA A 239 -15.54 -12.30 5.67
CA ALA A 239 -15.52 -11.31 6.76
C ALA A 239 -14.90 -9.97 6.32
N ALA A 240 -13.78 -10.01 5.59
CA ALA A 240 -13.13 -8.81 5.04
C ALA A 240 -14.11 -8.02 4.14
N LEU A 241 -14.78 -8.70 3.20
CA LEU A 241 -15.74 -8.09 2.28
C LEU A 241 -16.97 -7.51 2.98
N ALA A 242 -17.39 -8.10 4.11
CA ALA A 242 -18.52 -7.63 4.90
C ALA A 242 -18.17 -6.44 5.81
N SER A 243 -16.92 -6.36 6.27
CA SER A 243 -16.45 -5.32 7.21
C SER A 243 -16.48 -3.90 6.64
N GLY A 244 -16.47 -3.75 5.31
CA GLY A 244 -16.36 -2.46 4.65
C GLY A 244 -14.94 -1.90 4.56
N ALA A 245 -13.91 -2.69 4.89
CA ALA A 245 -12.53 -2.30 4.62
C ALA A 245 -12.35 -1.83 3.16
N HIS A 246 -11.59 -0.76 2.98
CA HIS A 246 -11.36 -0.12 1.68
C HIS A 246 -10.37 -0.93 0.83
N TRP A 247 -9.42 -1.61 1.49
CA TRP A 247 -8.46 -2.51 0.84
C TRP A 247 -8.41 -3.85 1.56
N ILE A 248 -8.34 -4.92 0.77
CA ILE A 248 -8.20 -6.30 1.24
C ILE A 248 -6.93 -6.86 0.63
N SER A 249 -5.86 -6.97 1.43
CA SER A 249 -4.56 -7.48 1.01
C SER A 249 -4.56 -9.01 1.00
N THR A 250 -3.81 -9.59 0.04
CA THR A 250 -3.79 -11.03 -0.24
C THR A 250 -2.53 -11.44 -1.00
N ASP A 251 -2.04 -12.64 -0.73
CA ASP A 251 -0.99 -13.29 -1.55
C ASP A 251 -1.59 -14.03 -2.77
N HIS A 252 -2.92 -14.07 -2.88
CA HIS A 252 -3.63 -14.90 -3.87
C HIS A 252 -4.71 -14.12 -4.64
N PRO A 253 -4.38 -12.99 -5.28
CA PRO A 253 -5.36 -12.21 -6.03
C PRO A 253 -5.83 -12.94 -7.30
N GLY A 254 -7.10 -12.76 -7.65
CA GLY A 254 -7.72 -13.43 -8.80
C GLY A 254 -7.13 -13.07 -10.19
N PRO A 255 -7.40 -13.89 -11.22
CA PRO A 255 -8.26 -15.08 -11.20
C PRO A 255 -7.50 -16.40 -10.95
N ALA A 256 -6.17 -16.37 -10.84
CA ALA A 256 -5.33 -17.58 -10.68
C ALA A 256 -4.81 -17.77 -9.25
N GLY A 257 -5.32 -17.02 -8.27
CA GLY A 257 -4.96 -17.15 -6.86
C GLY A 257 -5.06 -18.60 -6.38
N GLY A 258 -4.13 -19.04 -5.53
CA GLY A 258 -4.09 -20.38 -4.90
C GLY A 258 -3.85 -21.59 -5.82
N THR A 259 -4.42 -21.59 -7.02
CA THR A 259 -4.51 -22.76 -7.93
C THR A 259 -3.15 -23.34 -8.33
N GLY A 260 -2.17 -22.49 -8.64
CA GLY A 260 -0.84 -22.95 -9.06
C GLY A 260 0.08 -23.35 -7.91
N GLN A 261 -0.08 -22.74 -6.74
CA GLN A 261 0.86 -22.90 -5.61
C GLN A 261 0.38 -23.96 -4.60
N HIS A 262 -0.93 -24.10 -4.42
CA HIS A 262 -1.53 -24.89 -3.34
C HIS A 262 -2.46 -26.00 -3.80
N ASP A 263 -2.70 -26.15 -5.12
CA ASP A 263 -3.70 -27.08 -5.67
C ASP A 263 -5.10 -26.86 -5.06
N SER A 264 -5.41 -25.61 -4.71
CA SER A 264 -6.68 -25.20 -4.11
C SER A 264 -7.43 -24.23 -5.02
N GLY A 265 -8.75 -24.13 -4.83
CA GLY A 265 -9.59 -23.14 -5.52
C GLY A 265 -9.63 -21.77 -4.84
N TYR A 266 -8.77 -21.50 -3.86
CA TYR A 266 -8.81 -20.25 -3.10
C TYR A 266 -8.41 -19.06 -3.98
N VAL A 267 -9.31 -18.10 -4.14
CA VAL A 267 -9.05 -16.86 -4.86
C VAL A 267 -9.60 -15.69 -4.05
N ALA A 268 -8.75 -14.72 -3.76
CA ALA A 268 -9.17 -13.44 -3.21
C ALA A 268 -9.54 -12.49 -4.36
N GLU A 269 -10.85 -12.27 -4.53
CA GLU A 269 -11.38 -11.34 -5.52
C GLU A 269 -12.68 -10.68 -5.04
N LEU A 270 -12.95 -9.48 -5.53
CA LEU A 270 -14.26 -8.87 -5.33
C LEU A 270 -15.32 -9.64 -6.13
N PRO A 271 -16.56 -9.77 -5.60
CA PRO A 271 -17.66 -10.40 -6.32
C PRO A 271 -17.84 -9.84 -7.73
N GLY A 272 -17.98 -10.73 -8.72
CA GLY A 272 -18.11 -10.35 -10.13
C GLY A 272 -16.80 -9.91 -10.80
N PHE A 273 -15.65 -10.19 -10.17
CA PHE A 273 -14.31 -9.81 -10.63
C PHE A 273 -14.24 -8.30 -10.93
N LEU A 274 -14.76 -7.49 -10.00
CA LEU A 274 -14.73 -6.04 -10.08
C LEU A 274 -13.40 -5.48 -9.54
N PRO A 275 -12.92 -4.33 -10.04
CA PRO A 275 -11.75 -3.66 -9.46
C PRO A 275 -12.08 -2.90 -8.18
N ALA A 276 -13.32 -2.42 -8.07
CA ALA A 276 -13.89 -1.73 -6.92
C ALA A 276 -15.41 -1.95 -6.90
N ARG A 277 -16.04 -1.78 -5.74
CA ARG A 277 -17.49 -1.90 -5.54
C ARG A 277 -17.97 -0.88 -4.53
N CYS A 278 -19.28 -0.69 -4.43
CA CYS A 278 -19.88 0.11 -3.39
C CYS A 278 -19.51 -0.46 -2.01
N ASN A 279 -19.04 0.43 -1.13
CA ASN A 279 -18.73 0.08 0.24
C ASN A 279 -20.03 -0.26 1.00
N PRO A 280 -20.14 -1.44 1.64
CA PRO A 280 -21.36 -1.85 2.34
C PRO A 280 -21.70 -1.00 3.57
N ILE A 281 -20.76 -0.19 4.07
CA ILE A 281 -20.91 0.66 5.25
C ILE A 281 -21.00 2.14 4.85
N ALA A 282 -20.05 2.63 4.05
CA ALA A 282 -19.87 4.06 3.78
C ALA A 282 -20.47 4.56 2.47
N ALA A 283 -20.96 3.69 1.58
CA ALA A 283 -21.49 4.14 0.29
C ALA A 283 -22.79 4.94 0.46
N PRO A 284 -23.01 5.99 -0.37
CA PRO A 284 -24.26 6.73 -0.36
C PRO A 284 -25.44 5.87 -0.83
N GLU A 285 -26.65 6.27 -0.45
CA GLU A 285 -27.88 5.64 -0.94
C GLU A 285 -27.93 5.71 -2.48
N GLY A 286 -28.20 4.55 -3.12
CA GLY A 286 -28.24 4.45 -4.57
C GLY A 286 -26.88 4.27 -5.25
N CYS A 287 -25.81 3.98 -4.50
CA CYS A 287 -24.54 3.57 -5.09
C CYS A 287 -24.73 2.31 -5.95
N GLU A 288 -24.23 2.34 -7.18
CA GLU A 288 -24.18 1.20 -8.09
C GLU A 288 -22.73 0.85 -8.39
N ASP A 289 -22.36 -0.44 -8.27
CA ASP A 289 -20.98 -0.92 -8.50
C ASP A 289 -20.43 -0.53 -9.88
N SER A 290 -21.30 -0.48 -10.89
CA SER A 290 -20.98 -0.04 -12.26
C SER A 290 -20.52 1.41 -12.35
N GLY A 291 -20.92 2.24 -11.39
CA GLY A 291 -20.57 3.65 -11.30
C GLY A 291 -19.31 3.91 -10.49
N VAL A 292 -18.83 2.97 -9.68
CA VAL A 292 -17.65 3.15 -8.80
C VAL A 292 -16.38 3.27 -9.63
N GLU A 293 -16.12 2.25 -10.46
CA GLU A 293 -15.11 2.31 -11.52
C GLU A 293 -15.74 1.88 -12.86
N PRO A 294 -16.11 2.84 -13.72
CA PRO A 294 -16.65 2.56 -15.02
C PRO A 294 -15.63 1.79 -15.83
N ARG A 295 -16.08 0.69 -16.44
CA ARG A 295 -15.25 -0.02 -17.41
C ARG A 295 -14.97 0.95 -18.56
N GLY A 296 -13.68 1.22 -18.81
CA GLY A 296 -13.24 2.06 -19.93
C GLY A 296 -13.97 1.68 -21.22
N ARG A 297 -14.33 2.68 -22.01
CA ARG A 297 -15.03 2.49 -23.29
C ARG A 297 -14.17 1.76 -24.31
#